data_AF-A0A6N4WBX7-F1
#
_entry.id   AF-A0A6N4WBX7-F1
#
_cell.length_a   1.000
_cell.length_b   1.000
_cell.length_c   1.000
_cell.angle_alpha   90.00
_cell.angle_beta   90.00
_cell.angle_gamma   90.00
#
_symmetry.space_group_name_H-M   'P 1'
#
loop_
_entity.id
_entity.type
_entity.pdbx_description
1 polymer ?
#
loop_
_entity_poly.entity_id
_entity_poly.type
_entity_poly.pdbx_seq_one_letter_code
_entity_poly.pdbx_strand_id
1 'polypeptide(L)'
;MVVNGRDAVAVEATVTAITDAGGRAVAHAGSAAEPEVAEELIALCENEFGAIDALVNCAGTAEPPGSSILDITAEQFRDLIDVHLGTVFATCRAAAPKMVARQRGAIVNTSSFAFLGDYGGTGYPAGKGAVNGLTVAIAAELAEHGVRANVVCPGARTRLSTGTQYEEQIATLRRRGMLDEVSAQGALDAAPPEYVAPMYAYLVSDLAAGVSGQIFIAAGGFVGRFDRPSPSLLGYRDHHDAPPWSLDDIAAMLR
;
A
#
# COMPACT_ATOMS: atom_id res chain seq x y z
N MET A 1 20.94 3.52 0.39
CA MET A 1 19.51 3.67 0.72
C MET A 1 19.36 4.03 2.19
N VAL A 2 18.30 4.74 2.55
CA VAL A 2 17.96 4.96 3.98
C VAL A 2 16.91 3.92 4.38
N VAL A 3 17.11 3.26 5.52
CA VAL A 3 16.16 2.28 6.07
C VAL A 3 15.43 2.90 7.26
N ASN A 4 14.09 2.88 7.24
CA ASN A 4 13.25 3.43 8.31
C ASN A 4 12.33 2.37 8.92
N GLY A 5 12.08 2.54 10.22
CA GLY A 5 11.13 1.75 11.00
C GLY A 5 11.11 2.22 12.45
N ARG A 6 10.05 1.87 13.19
CA ARG A 6 9.93 2.23 14.61
C ARG A 6 10.87 1.45 15.53
N ASP A 7 11.21 0.23 15.13
CA ASP A 7 12.14 -0.63 15.88
C ASP A 7 13.57 -0.41 15.39
N ALA A 8 14.35 0.34 16.17
CA ALA A 8 15.73 0.66 15.85
C ALA A 8 16.59 -0.61 15.67
N VAL A 9 16.35 -1.67 16.43
CA VAL A 9 17.12 -2.91 16.33
C VAL A 9 16.87 -3.60 14.99
N ALA A 10 15.60 -3.66 14.57
CA ALA A 10 15.25 -4.22 13.27
C ALA A 10 15.80 -3.39 12.09
N VAL A 11 15.79 -2.06 12.22
CA VAL A 11 16.37 -1.15 11.23
C VAL A 11 17.87 -1.38 11.10
N GLU A 12 18.62 -1.40 12.20
CA GLU A 12 20.08 -1.60 12.19
C GLU A 12 20.47 -2.99 11.68
N ALA A 13 19.71 -4.03 12.03
CA ALA A 13 19.92 -5.36 11.47
C ALA A 13 19.77 -5.38 9.95
N THR A 14 18.79 -4.63 9.41
CA THR A 14 18.57 -4.52 7.96
C THR A 14 19.71 -3.73 7.29
N VAL A 15 20.17 -2.64 7.90
CA VAL A 15 21.33 -1.87 7.41
C VAL A 15 22.56 -2.75 7.35
N THR A 16 22.83 -3.51 8.41
CA THR A 16 23.97 -4.46 8.49
C THR A 16 23.89 -5.49 7.36
N ALA A 17 22.72 -6.10 7.15
CA ALA A 17 22.55 -7.08 6.08
C ALA A 17 22.81 -6.47 4.68
N ILE A 18 22.40 -5.22 4.45
CA ILE A 18 22.68 -4.52 3.19
C ILE A 18 24.17 -4.21 3.04
N THR A 19 24.84 -3.75 4.10
CA THR A 19 26.27 -3.42 4.05
C THR A 19 27.15 -4.66 3.91
N ASP A 20 26.79 -5.76 4.57
CA ASP A 20 27.51 -7.04 4.46
C ASP A 20 27.40 -7.64 3.04
N ALA A 21 26.29 -7.37 2.35
CA ALA A 21 26.11 -7.70 0.94
C ALA A 21 26.84 -6.73 -0.02
N GLY A 22 27.60 -5.76 0.49
CA GLY A 22 28.35 -4.77 -0.30
C GLY A 22 27.55 -3.53 -0.71
N GLY A 23 26.32 -3.39 -0.22
CA GLY A 23 25.51 -2.19 -0.42
C GLY A 23 25.89 -1.03 0.51
N ARG A 24 25.31 0.14 0.27
CA ARG A 24 25.41 1.29 1.20
C ARG A 24 24.03 1.61 1.77
N ALA A 25 23.92 1.54 3.09
CA ALA A 25 22.70 1.88 3.80
C ALA A 25 22.97 2.68 5.09
N VAL A 26 21.99 3.47 5.50
CA VAL A 26 21.99 4.19 6.79
C VAL A 26 20.63 4.02 7.47
N ALA A 27 20.61 4.01 8.79
CA ALA A 27 19.40 3.86 9.60
C ALA A 27 18.75 5.21 9.90
N HIS A 28 17.41 5.24 9.94
CA HIS A 28 16.64 6.33 10.53
C HIS A 28 15.44 5.76 11.27
N ALA A 29 15.55 5.62 12.59
CA ALA A 29 14.48 5.04 13.40
C ALA A 29 13.41 6.10 13.72
N GLY A 30 12.13 5.72 13.62
CA GLY A 30 11.00 6.60 13.91
C GLY A 30 9.75 6.20 13.16
N SER A 31 8.60 6.71 13.61
CA SER A 31 7.34 6.54 12.90
C SER A 31 7.25 7.53 11.75
N ALA A 32 7.34 7.06 10.51
CA ALA A 32 7.19 7.92 9.33
C ALA A 32 5.76 8.45 9.11
N ALA A 33 4.80 8.10 9.97
CA ALA A 33 3.51 8.79 10.06
C ALA A 33 3.64 10.20 10.68
N GLU A 34 4.69 10.44 11.45
CA GLU A 34 5.02 11.78 11.97
C GLU A 34 5.67 12.61 10.86
N PRO A 35 5.15 13.80 10.52
CA PRO A 35 5.69 14.63 9.44
C PRO A 35 7.19 14.95 9.62
N GLU A 36 7.62 15.27 10.84
CA GLU A 36 9.02 15.59 11.15
C GLU A 36 9.94 14.41 10.86
N VAL A 37 9.55 13.19 11.26
CA VAL A 37 10.33 11.98 10.97
C VAL A 37 10.42 11.72 9.47
N ALA A 38 9.34 11.95 8.73
CA ALA A 38 9.34 11.80 7.27
C ALA A 38 10.25 12.84 6.60
N GLU A 39 10.22 14.10 7.05
CA GLU A 39 11.11 15.16 6.54
C GLU A 39 12.59 14.84 6.81
N GLU A 40 12.92 14.42 8.04
CA GLU A 40 14.26 13.98 8.42
C GLU A 40 14.74 12.78 7.59
N LEU A 41 13.85 11.81 7.35
CA LEU A 41 14.14 10.63 6.53
C LEU A 41 14.55 11.03 5.11
N ILE A 42 13.78 11.92 4.47
CA ILE A 42 14.07 12.38 3.10
C ILE A 42 15.34 13.25 3.09
N ALA A 43 15.51 14.14 4.08
CA ALA A 43 16.71 14.97 4.19
C ALA A 43 17.98 14.13 4.39
N LEU A 44 17.93 13.07 5.21
CA LEU A 44 19.04 12.14 5.39
C LEU A 44 19.40 11.45 4.07
N CYS A 45 18.41 11.07 3.25
CA CYS A 45 18.66 10.49 1.94
C CYS A 45 19.38 11.46 0.99
N GLU A 46 18.95 12.72 0.95
CA GLU A 46 19.62 13.76 0.15
C GLU A 46 21.05 14.04 0.66
N ASN A 47 21.25 14.12 1.97
CA ASN A 47 22.57 14.39 2.54
C ASN A 47 23.57 13.26 2.28
N GLU A 48 23.13 12.00 2.40
CA GLU A 48 24.00 10.82 2.25
C GLU A 48 24.25 10.45 0.78
N PHE A 49 23.21 10.53 -0.05
CA PHE A 49 23.22 9.98 -1.40
C PHE A 49 23.10 11.07 -2.49
N GLY A 50 22.95 12.33 -2.11
CA GLY A 50 22.85 13.48 -3.00
C GLY A 50 21.45 13.71 -3.56
N ALA A 51 20.59 12.69 -3.59
CA ALA A 51 19.22 12.82 -4.04
C ALA A 51 18.34 11.63 -3.63
N ILE A 52 17.02 11.78 -3.80
CA ILE A 52 16.04 10.69 -3.68
C ILE A 52 15.53 10.26 -5.05
N ASP A 53 15.93 9.07 -5.49
CA ASP A 53 15.50 8.49 -6.77
C ASP A 53 14.26 7.61 -6.65
N ALA A 54 14.13 6.95 -5.51
CA ALA A 54 13.05 6.02 -5.24
C ALA A 54 12.57 6.14 -3.79
N LEU A 55 11.26 6.00 -3.60
CA LEU A 55 10.61 5.90 -2.30
C LEU A 55 9.78 4.61 -2.28
N VAL A 56 10.04 3.73 -1.31
CA VAL A 56 9.22 2.54 -1.07
C VAL A 56 8.56 2.64 0.29
N ASN A 57 7.24 2.80 0.30
CA ASN A 57 6.47 2.80 1.54
C ASN A 57 5.93 1.40 1.80
N CYS A 58 6.57 0.70 2.75
CA CYS A 58 6.18 -0.67 3.17
C CYS A 58 5.78 -0.78 4.64
N ALA A 59 5.90 0.30 5.42
CA ALA A 59 5.52 0.30 6.83
C ALA A 59 4.02 0.05 7.03
N GLY A 60 3.68 -0.64 8.12
CA GLY A 60 2.32 -0.94 8.49
C GLY A 60 2.24 -1.90 9.67
N THR A 61 1.05 -2.02 10.26
CA THR A 61 0.74 -3.00 11.30
C THR A 61 -0.41 -3.90 10.86
N ALA A 62 -0.60 -5.02 11.56
CA ALA A 62 -1.79 -5.84 11.39
C ALA A 62 -2.99 -5.17 12.06
N GLU A 63 -4.19 -5.48 11.57
CA GLU A 63 -5.44 -5.21 12.30
C GLU A 63 -5.38 -5.91 13.67
N PRO A 64 -5.89 -5.28 14.76
CA PRO A 64 -6.05 -5.97 16.03
C PRO A 64 -6.87 -7.25 15.89
N PRO A 65 -6.48 -8.34 16.58
CA PRO A 65 -7.21 -9.61 16.54
C PRO A 65 -8.68 -9.44 16.94
N GLY A 66 -9.58 -9.98 16.12
CA GLY A 66 -11.02 -9.92 16.38
C GLY A 66 -11.69 -8.58 16.04
N SER A 67 -10.93 -7.56 15.61
CA SER A 67 -11.48 -6.23 15.33
C SER A 67 -12.54 -6.26 14.24
N SER A 68 -13.59 -5.47 14.46
CA SER A 68 -14.75 -5.30 13.61
C SER A 68 -15.27 -3.86 13.72
N ILE A 69 -16.07 -3.42 12.75
CA ILE A 69 -16.79 -2.14 12.83
C ILE A 69 -17.68 -2.05 14.09
N LEU A 70 -18.03 -3.21 14.68
CA LEU A 70 -18.87 -3.30 15.87
C LEU A 70 -18.13 -2.94 17.17
N ASP A 71 -16.80 -3.08 17.22
CA ASP A 71 -16.02 -3.00 18.46
C ASP A 71 -14.70 -2.22 18.37
N ILE A 72 -14.22 -1.92 17.16
CA ILE A 72 -13.03 -1.08 16.95
C ILE A 72 -13.24 0.30 17.58
N THR A 73 -12.28 0.74 18.39
CA THR A 73 -12.33 2.08 18.95
C THR A 73 -11.92 3.13 17.92
N ALA A 74 -12.37 4.37 18.09
CA ALA A 74 -11.95 5.48 17.24
C ALA A 74 -10.42 5.75 17.31
N GLU A 75 -9.78 5.39 18.42
CA GLU A 75 -8.32 5.45 18.56
C GLU A 75 -7.64 4.37 17.73
N GLN A 76 -8.03 3.10 17.89
CA GLN A 76 -7.49 1.99 17.09
C GLN A 76 -7.67 2.21 15.59
N PHE A 77 -8.84 2.71 15.17
CA PHE A 77 -9.08 3.05 13.78
C PHE A 77 -8.14 4.15 13.29
N ARG A 78 -7.99 5.26 14.05
CA ARG A 78 -7.06 6.34 13.69
C ARG A 78 -5.62 5.84 13.60
N ASP A 79 -5.16 5.04 14.56
CA ASP A 79 -3.82 4.47 14.55
C ASP A 79 -3.55 3.63 13.29
N LEU A 80 -4.54 2.83 12.86
CA LEU A 80 -4.44 2.04 11.63
C LEU A 80 -4.43 2.91 10.37
N ILE A 81 -5.23 3.99 10.35
CA ILE A 81 -5.19 4.94 9.24
C ILE A 81 -3.83 5.68 9.22
N ASP A 82 -3.34 6.16 10.35
CA ASP A 82 -2.10 6.93 10.43
C ASP A 82 -0.87 6.07 10.08
N VAL A 83 -0.77 4.85 10.61
CA VAL A 83 0.37 3.98 10.33
C VAL A 83 0.44 3.54 8.86
N HIS A 84 -0.69 3.45 8.16
CA HIS A 84 -0.75 3.08 6.75
C HIS A 84 -0.79 4.29 5.81
N LEU A 85 -1.86 5.07 5.87
CA LEU A 85 -2.08 6.23 5.02
C LEU A 85 -1.25 7.42 5.46
N GLY A 86 -1.21 7.72 6.76
CA GLY A 86 -0.41 8.83 7.31
C GLY A 86 1.07 8.70 6.93
N THR A 87 1.65 7.51 7.12
CA THR A 87 3.03 7.21 6.68
C THR A 87 3.23 7.46 5.19
N VAL A 88 2.36 6.93 4.33
CA VAL A 88 2.46 7.12 2.88
C VAL A 88 2.34 8.60 2.52
N PHE A 89 1.39 9.30 3.12
CA PHE A 89 1.17 10.72 2.88
C PHE A 89 2.39 11.57 3.27
N ALA A 90 2.88 11.42 4.50
CA ALA A 90 3.99 12.23 5.01
C ALA A 90 5.27 12.03 4.19
N THR A 91 5.63 10.78 3.91
CA THR A 91 6.82 10.45 3.11
C THR A 91 6.69 10.91 1.65
N CYS A 92 5.53 10.71 1.01
CA CYS A 92 5.29 11.21 -0.34
C CYS A 92 5.33 12.75 -0.39
N ARG A 93 4.75 13.42 0.61
CA ARG A 93 4.74 14.89 0.69
C ARG A 93 6.14 15.48 0.83
N ALA A 94 7.01 14.80 1.58
CA ALA A 94 8.41 15.18 1.76
C ALA A 94 9.26 14.86 0.50
N ALA A 95 9.06 13.71 -0.13
CA ALA A 95 9.87 13.26 -1.26
C ALA A 95 9.48 13.90 -2.60
N ALA A 96 8.19 14.06 -2.89
CA ALA A 96 7.70 14.44 -4.21
C ALA A 96 8.26 15.80 -4.71
N PRO A 97 8.34 16.87 -3.91
CA PRO A 97 8.94 18.13 -4.36
C PRO A 97 10.39 17.97 -4.82
N LYS A 98 11.17 17.09 -4.16
CA LYS A 98 12.58 16.81 -4.50
C LYS A 98 12.70 16.01 -5.79
N MET A 99 11.80 15.06 -6.01
CA MET A 99 11.72 14.31 -7.26
C MET A 99 11.29 15.20 -8.44
N VAL A 100 10.28 16.05 -8.23
CA VAL A 100 9.77 17.00 -9.24
C VAL A 100 10.83 18.01 -9.66
N ALA A 101 11.59 18.57 -8.72
CA ALA A 101 12.69 19.50 -9.01
C ALA A 101 13.76 18.90 -9.95
N ARG A 102 13.85 17.56 -9.99
CA ARG A 102 14.79 16.80 -10.82
C ARG A 102 14.13 16.16 -12.03
N GLN A 103 12.81 16.33 -12.17
CA GLN A 103 11.96 15.67 -13.16
C GLN A 103 12.14 14.14 -13.22
N ARG A 104 12.44 13.52 -12.08
CA ARG A 104 12.73 12.09 -11.97
C ARG A 104 12.40 11.58 -10.58
N GLY A 105 11.66 10.48 -10.51
CA GLY A 105 11.45 9.73 -9.28
C GLY A 105 10.51 8.55 -9.46
N ALA A 106 10.61 7.57 -8.58
CA ALA A 106 9.70 6.43 -8.53
C ALA A 106 9.21 6.17 -7.11
N ILE A 107 7.89 6.22 -6.92
CA ILE A 107 7.21 5.93 -5.65
C ILE A 107 6.52 4.57 -5.77
N VAL A 108 6.76 3.69 -4.81
CA VAL A 108 6.06 2.41 -4.70
C VAL A 108 5.43 2.30 -3.33
N ASN A 109 4.11 2.28 -3.28
CA ASN A 109 3.34 2.19 -2.04
C ASN A 109 2.81 0.76 -1.84
N THR A 110 2.85 0.29 -0.60
CA THR A 110 2.43 -1.07 -0.27
C THR A 110 0.97 -1.09 0.21
N SER A 111 0.11 -1.68 -0.61
CA SER A 111 -1.27 -1.99 -0.25
C SER A 111 -1.41 -3.45 0.17
N SER A 112 -2.57 -4.04 -0.01
CA SER A 112 -2.91 -5.42 0.34
C SER A 112 -4.19 -5.81 -0.37
N PHE A 113 -4.39 -7.09 -0.67
CA PHE A 113 -5.69 -7.63 -1.13
C PHE A 113 -6.86 -7.23 -0.23
N ALA A 114 -6.60 -6.99 1.06
CA ALA A 114 -7.62 -6.58 2.00
C ALA A 114 -8.39 -5.31 1.61
N PHE A 115 -7.87 -4.47 0.71
CA PHE A 115 -8.61 -3.32 0.21
C PHE A 115 -9.93 -3.70 -0.48
N LEU A 116 -10.08 -4.95 -0.92
CA LEU A 116 -11.33 -5.49 -1.48
C LEU A 116 -12.44 -5.65 -0.42
N GLY A 117 -12.10 -5.55 0.87
CA GLY A 117 -13.04 -5.62 1.98
C GLY A 117 -13.39 -7.03 2.46
N ASP A 118 -12.74 -8.05 1.89
CA ASP A 118 -12.99 -9.48 2.14
C ASP A 118 -12.05 -10.09 3.19
N TYR A 119 -11.06 -9.34 3.68
CA TYR A 119 -10.05 -9.86 4.62
C TYR A 119 -10.38 -9.62 6.11
N GLY A 120 -11.59 -9.14 6.40
CA GLY A 120 -12.00 -8.74 7.75
C GLY A 120 -11.28 -7.50 8.26
N GLY A 121 -11.62 -7.08 9.49
CA GLY A 121 -11.18 -5.80 10.03
C GLY A 121 -11.89 -4.62 9.38
N THR A 122 -11.64 -3.43 9.89
CA THR A 122 -12.18 -2.17 9.36
C THR A 122 -11.08 -1.16 9.07
N GLY A 123 -10.09 -1.02 9.97
CA GLY A 123 -9.06 0.01 9.81
C GLY A 123 -8.01 -0.36 8.75
N TYR A 124 -7.49 -1.58 8.78
CA TYR A 124 -6.52 -2.09 7.81
C TYR A 124 -7.04 -2.07 6.36
N PRO A 125 -8.22 -2.65 6.02
CA PRO A 125 -8.74 -2.60 4.65
C PRO A 125 -9.03 -1.15 4.21
N ALA A 126 -9.56 -0.30 5.09
CA ALA A 126 -9.78 1.11 4.80
C ALA A 126 -8.46 1.85 4.51
N GLY A 127 -7.45 1.67 5.36
CA GLY A 127 -6.13 2.29 5.19
C GLY A 127 -5.45 1.83 3.89
N LYS A 128 -5.49 0.53 3.57
CA LYS A 128 -4.91 -0.01 2.33
C LYS A 128 -5.66 0.43 1.08
N GLY A 129 -6.99 0.56 1.15
CA GLY A 129 -7.79 1.20 0.11
C GLY A 129 -7.44 2.69 -0.07
N ALA A 130 -7.24 3.42 1.02
CA ALA A 130 -6.83 4.82 0.97
C ALA A 130 -5.43 5.00 0.37
N VAL A 131 -4.49 4.09 0.66
CA VAL A 131 -3.17 4.06 -0.01
C VAL A 131 -3.32 3.91 -1.51
N ASN A 132 -4.24 3.07 -1.99
CA ASN A 132 -4.52 2.94 -3.43
C ASN A 132 -5.03 4.26 -4.02
N GLY A 133 -6.02 4.87 -3.38
CA GLY A 133 -6.59 6.14 -3.80
C GLY A 133 -5.57 7.27 -3.86
N LEU A 134 -4.78 7.44 -2.79
CA LEU A 134 -3.70 8.42 -2.73
C LEU A 134 -2.66 8.18 -3.82
N THR A 135 -2.22 6.94 -4.01
CA THR A 135 -1.17 6.62 -4.99
C THR A 135 -1.60 6.93 -6.42
N VAL A 136 -2.83 6.58 -6.79
CA VAL A 136 -3.35 6.86 -8.14
C VAL A 136 -3.56 8.36 -8.35
N ALA A 137 -3.92 9.11 -7.30
CA ALA A 137 -4.02 10.57 -7.37
C ALA A 137 -2.66 11.24 -7.62
N ILE A 138 -1.65 10.94 -6.77
CA ILE A 138 -0.31 11.52 -6.94
C ILE A 138 0.37 11.02 -8.23
N ALA A 139 0.05 9.81 -8.72
CA ALA A 139 0.56 9.32 -9.99
C ALA A 139 0.07 10.18 -11.17
N ALA A 140 -1.20 10.63 -11.13
CA ALA A 140 -1.77 11.49 -12.16
C ALA A 140 -1.23 12.92 -12.07
N GLU A 141 -1.14 13.47 -10.85
CA GLU A 141 -0.61 14.81 -10.59
C GLU A 141 0.86 14.95 -11.00
N LEU A 142 1.70 13.98 -10.61
CA LEU A 142 3.14 14.09 -10.82
C LEU A 142 3.61 13.60 -12.20
N ALA A 143 2.70 13.09 -13.04
CA ALA A 143 3.02 12.54 -14.35
C ALA A 143 3.71 13.57 -15.27
N GLU A 144 3.23 14.82 -15.27
CA GLU A 144 3.83 15.90 -16.06
C GLU A 144 5.25 16.30 -15.59
N HIS A 145 5.63 15.85 -14.40
CA HIS A 145 6.93 16.12 -13.79
C HIS A 145 7.88 14.92 -13.86
N GLY A 146 7.57 13.86 -14.63
CA GLY A 146 8.46 12.71 -14.79
C GLY A 146 8.60 11.84 -13.53
N VAL A 147 7.68 11.96 -12.57
CA VAL A 147 7.64 11.12 -11.36
C VAL A 147 6.54 10.08 -11.51
N ARG A 148 6.89 8.82 -11.24
CA ARG A 148 5.96 7.68 -11.32
C ARG A 148 5.54 7.26 -9.92
N ALA A 149 4.29 6.84 -9.76
CA ALA A 149 3.82 6.24 -8.51
C ALA A 149 2.97 5.00 -8.79
N ASN A 150 3.25 3.88 -8.12
CA ASN A 150 2.53 2.62 -8.29
C ASN A 150 2.27 1.94 -6.94
N VAL A 151 1.34 1.00 -6.93
CA VAL A 151 1.02 0.18 -5.76
C VAL A 151 1.45 -1.26 -5.98
N VAL A 152 1.93 -1.90 -4.91
CA VAL A 152 2.05 -3.36 -4.83
C VAL A 152 1.15 -3.88 -3.71
N CYS A 153 0.34 -4.90 -4.00
CA CYS A 153 -0.39 -5.74 -3.07
C CYS A 153 0.41 -7.05 -2.89
N PRO A 154 1.29 -7.13 -1.88
CA PRO A 154 2.18 -8.28 -1.73
C PRO A 154 1.50 -9.44 -1.00
N GLY A 155 1.91 -10.67 -1.34
CA GLY A 155 1.69 -11.85 -0.52
C GLY A 155 3.02 -12.50 -0.16
N ALA A 156 3.39 -12.49 1.12
CA ALA A 156 4.66 -13.05 1.58
C ALA A 156 4.55 -13.59 3.01
N ARG A 157 5.33 -14.64 3.29
CA ARG A 157 5.54 -15.18 4.64
C ARG A 157 6.55 -14.32 5.38
N THR A 158 6.09 -13.66 6.44
CA THR A 158 6.89 -12.75 7.28
C THR A 158 6.51 -12.95 8.74
N ARG A 159 7.22 -12.32 9.66
CA ARG A 159 6.85 -12.31 11.09
C ARG A 159 5.40 -11.86 11.36
N LEU A 160 4.82 -11.03 10.47
CA LEU A 160 3.43 -10.55 10.59
C LEU A 160 2.38 -11.54 10.06
N SER A 161 2.79 -12.51 9.23
CA SER A 161 1.90 -13.45 8.52
C SER A 161 2.26 -14.91 8.83
N THR A 162 2.72 -15.16 10.05
CA THR A 162 3.10 -16.49 10.55
C THR A 162 2.66 -16.69 11.99
N GLY A 163 2.43 -17.95 12.38
CA GLY A 163 2.12 -18.36 13.75
C GLY A 163 0.64 -18.58 14.00
N THR A 164 0.34 -19.20 15.15
CA THR A 164 -1.00 -19.72 15.48
C THR A 164 -2.10 -18.66 15.40
N GLN A 165 -1.84 -17.44 15.86
CA GLN A 165 -2.83 -16.36 15.82
C GLN A 165 -3.22 -15.98 14.37
N TYR A 166 -2.24 -15.94 13.46
CA TYR A 166 -2.49 -15.67 12.05
C TYR A 166 -3.28 -16.83 11.41
N GLU A 167 -2.90 -18.07 11.69
CA GLU A 167 -3.58 -19.27 11.19
C GLU A 167 -5.05 -19.31 11.66
N GLU A 168 -5.32 -19.00 12.93
CA GLU A 168 -6.65 -18.91 13.51
C GLU A 168 -7.49 -17.79 12.88
N GLN A 169 -6.87 -16.64 12.59
CA GLN A 169 -7.52 -15.54 11.87
C GLN A 169 -7.94 -15.98 10.47
N ILE A 170 -7.06 -16.59 9.69
CA ILE A 170 -7.39 -17.10 8.35
C ILE A 170 -8.51 -18.14 8.41
N ALA A 171 -8.44 -19.09 9.36
CA ALA A 171 -9.48 -20.07 9.57
C ALA A 171 -10.85 -19.44 9.92
N THR A 172 -10.84 -18.35 10.70
CA THR A 172 -12.04 -17.60 11.06
C THR A 172 -12.63 -16.86 9.87
N LEU A 173 -11.81 -16.19 9.06
CA LEU A 173 -12.25 -15.50 7.84
C LEU A 173 -12.89 -16.47 6.85
N ARG A 174 -12.27 -17.64 6.65
CA ARG A 174 -12.82 -18.72 5.81
C ARG A 174 -14.17 -19.22 6.35
N ARG A 175 -14.27 -19.47 7.66
CA ARG A 175 -15.53 -19.92 8.30
C ARG A 175 -16.66 -18.92 8.13
N ARG A 176 -16.35 -17.62 8.11
CA ARG A 176 -17.31 -16.53 7.90
C ARG A 176 -17.68 -16.31 6.42
N GLY A 177 -17.10 -17.08 5.49
CA GLY A 177 -17.31 -16.92 4.06
C GLY A 177 -16.66 -15.66 3.47
N MET A 178 -15.74 -15.03 4.21
CA MET A 178 -15.04 -13.83 3.76
C MET A 178 -13.83 -14.17 2.90
N LEU A 179 -13.23 -15.35 3.11
CA LEU A 179 -12.11 -15.83 2.33
C LEU A 179 -12.46 -17.18 1.68
N ASP A 180 -12.30 -17.29 0.37
CA ASP A 180 -12.47 -18.56 -0.33
C ASP A 180 -11.32 -19.56 -0.02
N GLU A 181 -11.48 -20.81 -0.44
CA GLU A 181 -10.49 -21.87 -0.20
C GLU A 181 -9.11 -21.55 -0.77
N VAL A 182 -9.07 -20.98 -1.97
CA VAL A 182 -7.83 -20.74 -2.72
C VAL A 182 -7.04 -19.64 -2.04
N SER A 183 -7.72 -18.55 -1.69
CA SER A 183 -7.18 -17.41 -0.96
C SER A 183 -6.70 -17.80 0.44
N ALA A 184 -7.46 -18.64 1.16
CA ALA A 184 -7.06 -19.16 2.47
C ALA A 184 -5.79 -20.03 2.38
N GLN A 185 -5.73 -20.95 1.42
CA GLN A 185 -4.56 -21.79 1.22
C GLN A 185 -3.33 -20.95 0.81
N GLY A 186 -3.51 -19.97 -0.07
CA GLY A 186 -2.44 -19.05 -0.47
C GLY A 186 -1.92 -18.19 0.70
N ALA A 187 -2.80 -17.78 1.61
CA ALA A 187 -2.43 -17.04 2.81
C ALA A 187 -1.64 -17.88 3.82
N LEU A 188 -2.00 -19.17 3.99
CA LEU A 188 -1.34 -20.10 4.90
C LEU A 188 -0.02 -20.64 4.35
N ASP A 189 0.09 -20.79 3.04
CA ASP A 189 1.31 -21.26 2.35
C ASP A 189 1.97 -20.14 1.52
N ALA A 190 2.03 -18.93 2.07
CA ALA A 190 2.67 -17.82 1.40
C ALA A 190 4.16 -18.11 1.16
N ALA A 191 4.67 -17.70 0.00
CA ALA A 191 6.09 -17.79 -0.35
C ALA A 191 6.93 -16.78 0.46
N PRO A 192 8.26 -16.98 0.57
CA PRO A 192 9.16 -16.00 1.19
C PRO A 192 9.15 -14.61 0.51
N PRO A 193 9.54 -13.52 1.21
CA PRO A 193 9.51 -12.15 0.68
C PRO A 193 10.31 -11.93 -0.61
N GLU A 194 11.31 -12.78 -0.87
CA GLU A 194 12.15 -12.77 -2.06
C GLU A 194 11.34 -12.98 -3.35
N TYR A 195 10.16 -13.58 -3.28
CA TYR A 195 9.26 -13.72 -4.42
C TYR A 195 8.53 -12.41 -4.78
N VAL A 196 8.49 -11.44 -3.85
CA VAL A 196 7.82 -10.15 -4.02
C VAL A 196 8.84 -9.05 -4.32
N ALA A 197 10.03 -9.12 -3.74
CA ALA A 197 11.09 -8.11 -3.88
C ALA A 197 11.40 -7.69 -5.34
N PRO A 198 11.43 -8.60 -6.35
CA PRO A 198 11.64 -8.22 -7.74
C PRO A 198 10.59 -7.24 -8.29
N MET A 199 9.33 -7.32 -7.83
CA MET A 199 8.29 -6.39 -8.26
C MET A 199 8.58 -4.96 -7.79
N TYR A 200 8.99 -4.80 -6.52
CA TYR A 200 9.40 -3.49 -5.99
C TYR A 200 10.63 -2.96 -6.75
N ALA A 201 11.64 -3.81 -6.95
CA ALA A 201 12.85 -3.45 -7.68
C ALA A 201 12.55 -3.03 -9.14
N TYR A 202 11.68 -3.76 -9.84
CA TYR A 202 11.22 -3.41 -11.17
C TYR A 202 10.56 -2.04 -11.21
N LEU A 203 9.59 -1.78 -10.31
CA LEU A 203 8.81 -0.54 -10.32
C LEU A 203 9.65 0.71 -10.03
N VAL A 204 10.72 0.59 -9.25
CA VAL A 204 11.65 1.71 -8.98
C VAL A 204 12.74 1.85 -10.05
N SER A 205 12.93 0.86 -10.92
CA SER A 205 13.93 0.88 -11.98
C SER A 205 13.48 1.64 -13.24
N ASP A 206 14.43 1.91 -14.13
CA ASP A 206 14.15 2.50 -15.45
C ASP A 206 13.36 1.57 -16.38
N LEU A 207 13.36 0.25 -16.11
CA LEU A 207 12.54 -0.72 -16.87
C LEU A 207 11.04 -0.43 -16.76
N ALA A 208 10.63 0.25 -15.69
CA ALA A 208 9.25 0.65 -15.44
C ALA A 208 8.94 2.09 -15.89
N ALA A 209 9.76 2.70 -16.76
CA ALA A 209 9.59 4.09 -17.21
C ALA A 209 8.19 4.41 -17.76
N GLY A 210 7.52 3.43 -18.40
CA GLY A 210 6.15 3.57 -18.90
C GLY A 210 5.04 3.19 -17.91
N VAL A 211 5.37 2.91 -16.65
CA VAL A 211 4.44 2.34 -15.67
C VAL A 211 4.20 3.31 -14.51
N SER A 212 2.99 3.87 -14.45
CA SER A 212 2.51 4.74 -13.37
C SER A 212 1.01 4.56 -13.16
N GLY A 213 0.53 4.83 -11.94
CA GLY A 213 -0.87 4.80 -11.56
C GLY A 213 -1.50 3.40 -11.56
N GLN A 214 -0.69 2.35 -11.45
CA GLN A 214 -1.15 0.96 -11.48
C GLN A 214 -1.12 0.30 -10.09
N ILE A 215 -1.99 -0.68 -9.89
CA ILE A 215 -2.07 -1.49 -8.68
C ILE A 215 -1.73 -2.93 -9.03
N PHE A 216 -0.54 -3.38 -8.64
CA PHE A 216 -0.04 -4.71 -8.96
C PHE A 216 -0.19 -5.69 -7.82
N ILE A 217 -0.18 -6.97 -8.15
CA ILE A 217 -0.12 -8.07 -7.22
C ILE A 217 1.21 -8.78 -7.43
N ALA A 218 1.89 -9.14 -6.34
CA ALA A 218 3.03 -10.03 -6.37
C ALA A 218 2.98 -10.95 -5.15
N ALA A 219 2.81 -12.25 -5.38
CA ALA A 219 2.71 -13.25 -4.31
C ALA A 219 3.19 -14.62 -4.81
N GLY A 220 4.32 -15.10 -4.31
CA GLY A 220 4.92 -16.35 -4.80
C GLY A 220 5.13 -16.33 -6.32
N GLY A 221 4.55 -17.31 -7.03
CA GLY A 221 4.60 -17.37 -8.50
C GLY A 221 3.55 -16.52 -9.23
N PHE A 222 2.70 -15.79 -8.50
CA PHE A 222 1.61 -15.01 -9.08
C PHE A 222 1.98 -13.53 -9.21
N VAL A 223 1.87 -13.00 -10.42
CA VAL A 223 1.95 -11.57 -10.73
C VAL A 223 0.66 -11.16 -11.41
N GLY A 224 0.00 -10.13 -10.89
CA GLY A 224 -1.29 -9.65 -11.38
C GLY A 224 -1.42 -8.13 -11.33
N ARG A 225 -2.56 -7.62 -11.77
CA ARG A 225 -2.88 -6.19 -11.72
C ARG A 225 -4.38 -6.02 -11.50
N PHE A 226 -4.76 -5.07 -10.64
CA PHE A 226 -6.13 -4.59 -10.55
C PHE A 226 -6.34 -3.49 -11.59
N ASP A 227 -7.37 -3.64 -12.40
CA ASP A 227 -7.79 -2.56 -13.28
C ASP A 227 -8.41 -1.40 -12.50
N ARG A 228 -8.26 -0.19 -13.03
CA ARG A 228 -8.94 0.97 -12.48
C ARG A 228 -10.45 0.74 -12.55
N PRO A 229 -11.19 0.91 -11.44
CA PRO A 229 -12.65 0.81 -11.48
C PRO A 229 -13.20 1.76 -12.55
N SER A 230 -14.02 1.21 -13.45
CA SER A 230 -14.72 1.98 -14.48
C SER A 230 -16.22 1.87 -14.26
N PRO A 231 -16.97 2.99 -14.38
CA PRO A 231 -18.40 2.96 -14.18
C PRO A 231 -19.05 2.10 -15.28
N SER A 232 -19.99 1.26 -14.89
CA SER A 232 -20.91 0.60 -15.83
C SER A 232 -22.13 1.49 -16.01
N LEU A 233 -22.52 1.75 -17.26
CA LEU A 233 -23.71 2.54 -17.55
C LEU A 233 -24.96 1.72 -17.22
N LEU A 234 -25.75 2.17 -16.24
CA LEU A 234 -27.05 1.58 -15.91
C LEU A 234 -28.20 2.31 -16.61
N GLY A 235 -28.07 3.61 -16.81
CA GLY A 235 -29.05 4.44 -17.50
C GLY A 235 -28.53 5.86 -17.72
N TYR A 236 -29.03 6.51 -18.77
CA TYR A 236 -28.74 7.91 -19.06
C TYR A 236 -30.01 8.62 -19.51
N ARG A 237 -30.18 9.85 -19.04
CA ARG A 237 -31.12 10.83 -19.58
C ARG A 237 -30.57 12.21 -19.31
N ASP A 238 -30.89 13.15 -20.18
CA ASP A 238 -30.46 14.52 -20.02
C ASP A 238 -31.38 15.23 -19.00
N HIS A 239 -30.75 15.87 -18.01
CA HIS A 239 -31.42 16.65 -16.98
C HIS A 239 -32.07 17.94 -17.49
N HIS A 240 -31.80 18.34 -18.74
CA HIS A 240 -32.42 19.51 -19.36
C HIS A 240 -33.88 19.26 -19.79
N ASP A 241 -34.22 18.01 -20.10
CA ASP A 241 -35.46 17.61 -20.75
C ASP A 241 -36.13 16.40 -20.09
N ALA A 242 -35.52 15.82 -19.05
CA ALA A 242 -36.12 14.81 -18.19
C ALA A 242 -36.13 15.23 -16.70
N PRO A 243 -37.22 14.98 -15.95
CA PRO A 243 -37.26 15.17 -14.49
C PRO A 243 -36.30 14.21 -13.77
N PRO A 244 -35.98 14.31 -12.46
CA PRO A 244 -35.24 13.30 -11.68
C PRO A 244 -35.81 11.86 -11.77
N TRP A 245 -35.00 10.83 -11.48
CA TRP A 245 -35.44 9.43 -11.62
C TRP A 245 -36.43 9.15 -10.51
N SER A 246 -37.53 8.47 -10.82
CA SER A 246 -38.39 7.98 -9.74
C SER A 246 -37.69 6.85 -8.99
N LEU A 247 -38.15 6.58 -7.75
CA LEU A 247 -37.67 5.42 -6.99
C LEU A 247 -37.93 4.11 -7.76
N ASP A 248 -39.05 4.02 -8.49
CA ASP A 248 -39.40 2.85 -9.29
C ASP A 248 -38.46 2.67 -10.49
N ASP A 249 -38.09 3.77 -11.17
CA ASP A 249 -37.12 3.71 -12.28
C ASP A 249 -35.76 3.20 -11.77
N ILE A 250 -35.29 3.73 -10.65
CA ILE A 250 -34.04 3.30 -10.02
C ILE A 250 -34.13 1.83 -9.61
N ALA A 251 -35.24 1.42 -8.98
CA ALA A 251 -35.43 0.03 -8.57
C ALA A 251 -35.48 -0.92 -9.78
N ALA A 252 -36.03 -0.49 -10.91
CA ALA A 252 -36.04 -1.28 -12.14
C ALA A 252 -34.64 -1.41 -12.77
N MET A 253 -33.79 -0.37 -12.68
CA MET A 253 -32.41 -0.41 -13.17
C MET A 253 -31.46 -1.25 -12.31
N LEU A 254 -31.76 -1.41 -11.01
CA LEU A 254 -30.86 -2.04 -10.02
C LEU A 254 -31.24 -3.47 -9.63
N ARG A 255 -32.34 -4.01 -10.15
CA ARG A 255 -32.73 -5.43 -9.99
C ARG A 255 -32.02 -6.30 -11.01
#